data_AF-A0A1V4IRU8-F1
#
_entry.id   AF-A0A1V4IRU8-F1
#
_cell.length_a   1.000
_cell.length_b   1.000
_cell.length_c   1.000
_cell.angle_alpha   90.00
_cell.angle_beta   90.00
_cell.angle_gamma   90.00
#
_symmetry.space_group_name_H-M   'P 1'
#
loop_
_entity.id
_entity.type
_entity.pdbx_description
1 polymer ?
#
loop_
_entity_poly.entity_id
_entity_poly.type
_entity_poly.pdbx_seq_one_letter_code
_entity_poly.pdbx_strand_id
1 'polypeptide(L)'
;MKNKIIEKPIYNISSVIHRLCKLNLEFIGLQLDTSFNLISTKIPSIFESSKVKTFSYIHDLLKGKKPHEVIYYTDNFRLSYLSVGFFEQLQYKGTIILGPFLSSIPNDAFISKIIEKNNLSLTYKLQFKEYYNALPIYDYNDTKNVSALMLNLASNPFFSGNILYLDNETHDIATENNSFNAEEFTSEIELRYRLEKEILNAVEKGLKEKALDLEKSFHFQASHRAPNNPLRANKNVVFSFNTLLRTACERGGVSPIYISNLSDKFAILIENISTMAQFEAMATKMISEYCDLVNKYSTNGYSSIIKNAINYINLNFENQISLNVIAESININPSHLSRQFKKETNMTITEFINNRRINEAKFLIEQNQNSITEIALMVGFENHNYFCKVFKQLTCLTPKEYLKKCH
;
A
#
# COMPACT_ATOMS: atom_id res chain seq x y z
N MET A 1 7.68 -9.55 57.24
CA MET A 1 7.80 -8.39 56.34
C MET A 1 9.26 -8.21 55.96
N LYS A 2 9.73 -8.88 54.90
CA LYS A 2 11.05 -8.59 54.31
C LYS A 2 10.82 -7.56 53.20
N ASN A 3 11.29 -6.33 53.41
CA ASN A 3 11.39 -5.33 52.34
C ASN A 3 12.33 -5.89 51.26
N LYS A 4 11.74 -6.43 50.19
CA LYS A 4 12.45 -6.97 49.02
C LYS A 4 13.07 -5.79 48.29
N ILE A 5 14.40 -5.74 48.25
CA ILE A 5 15.15 -4.68 47.58
C ILE A 5 15.05 -4.94 46.07
N ILE A 6 14.11 -4.29 45.39
CA ILE A 6 14.19 -4.12 43.94
C ILE A 6 15.49 -3.36 43.66
N GLU A 7 16.32 -3.83 42.74
CA GLU A 7 17.52 -3.10 42.33
C GLU A 7 17.12 -1.71 41.82
N LYS A 8 17.45 -0.67 42.61
CA LYS A 8 17.07 0.73 42.38
C LYS A 8 17.38 1.23 40.95
N PRO A 9 18.47 0.81 40.27
CA PRO A 9 18.73 1.18 38.89
C PRO A 9 17.66 0.69 37.90
N ILE A 10 17.25 -0.58 37.99
CA ILE A 10 16.26 -1.21 37.09
C ILE A 10 14.93 -0.49 37.19
N TYR A 11 14.46 -0.27 38.42
CA TYR A 11 13.20 0.44 38.66
C TYR A 11 13.23 1.86 38.10
N ASN A 12 14.34 2.59 38.27
CA ASN A 12 14.47 3.94 37.75
C ASN A 12 14.42 3.99 36.22
N ILE A 13 15.15 3.09 35.54
CA ILE A 13 15.14 2.97 34.07
C ILE A 13 13.73 2.65 33.58
N SER A 14 13.11 1.61 34.14
CA SER A 14 11.74 1.21 33.83
C SER A 14 10.74 2.36 34.07
N SER A 15 10.89 3.11 35.17
CA SER A 15 10.03 4.25 35.49
C SER A 15 10.18 5.41 34.50
N VAL A 16 11.39 5.65 33.97
CA VAL A 16 11.63 6.65 32.94
C VAL A 16 10.97 6.23 31.62
N ILE A 17 11.21 4.99 31.18
CA ILE A 17 10.62 4.45 29.95
C ILE A 17 9.09 4.49 30.02
N HIS A 18 8.50 3.99 31.11
CA HIS A 18 7.06 4.00 31.34
C HIS A 18 6.47 5.41 31.24
N ARG A 19 7.08 6.40 31.89
CA ARG A 19 6.58 7.78 31.92
C ARG A 19 6.69 8.48 30.57
N LEU A 20 7.75 8.21 29.80
CA LEU A 20 7.94 8.78 28.47
C LEU A 20 6.97 8.16 27.45
N CYS A 21 6.83 6.84 27.46
CA CYS A 21 6.03 6.10 26.50
C CYS A 21 4.53 6.10 26.84
N LYS A 22 4.16 6.36 28.11
CA LYS A 22 2.79 6.24 28.63
C LYS A 22 2.16 4.88 28.37
N LEU A 23 3.00 3.84 28.44
CA LEU A 23 2.63 2.46 28.20
C LEU A 23 2.84 1.64 29.46
N ASN A 24 2.03 0.59 29.61
CA ASN A 24 2.31 -0.43 30.62
C ASN A 24 3.73 -0.97 30.42
N LEU A 25 4.43 -1.17 31.53
CA LEU A 25 5.76 -1.74 31.54
C LEU A 25 5.85 -2.81 32.63
N GLU A 26 6.40 -3.96 32.28
CA GLU A 26 6.64 -5.05 33.21
C GLU A 26 8.11 -5.44 33.18
N PHE A 27 8.71 -5.56 34.36
CA PHE A 27 10.04 -6.15 34.52
C PHE A 27 9.90 -7.56 35.06
N ILE A 28 10.57 -8.51 34.41
CA ILE A 28 10.63 -9.93 34.79
C ILE A 28 12.08 -10.29 35.08
N GLY A 29 12.41 -10.45 36.35
CA GLY A 29 13.76 -10.85 36.74
C GLY A 29 13.96 -12.37 36.74
N LEU A 30 15.21 -12.81 36.98
CA LEU A 30 15.60 -14.22 36.99
C LEU A 30 14.86 -15.09 38.02
N GLN A 31 14.39 -14.48 39.10
CA GLN A 31 13.55 -15.09 40.13
C GLN A 31 12.23 -14.30 40.19
N LEU A 32 11.08 -14.99 40.31
CA LEU A 32 9.74 -14.37 40.41
C LEU A 32 9.64 -13.27 41.48
N ASP A 33 10.57 -13.27 42.44
CA ASP A 33 10.69 -12.30 43.53
C ASP A 33 11.21 -10.91 43.13
N THR A 34 11.71 -10.74 41.90
CA THR A 34 12.35 -9.50 41.41
C THR A 34 11.52 -8.76 40.35
N SER A 35 10.31 -9.24 40.07
CA SER A 35 9.42 -8.67 39.05
C SER A 35 8.54 -7.53 39.59
N PHE A 36 8.24 -6.55 38.75
CA PHE A 36 7.29 -5.46 39.06
C PHE A 36 6.60 -4.97 37.80
N ASN A 37 5.46 -4.29 37.95
CA ASN A 37 4.73 -3.67 36.86
C ASN A 37 4.45 -2.18 37.12
N LEU A 38 4.32 -1.43 36.03
CA LEU A 38 3.93 -0.03 35.98
C LEU A 38 2.75 0.07 34.99
N ILE A 39 1.61 0.59 35.44
CA ILE A 39 0.35 0.49 34.70
C ILE A 39 -0.14 1.88 34.28
N SER A 40 -0.30 2.09 32.98
CA SER A 40 -1.00 3.24 32.36
C SER A 40 -2.42 2.87 31.93
N THR A 41 -2.64 1.64 31.46
CA THR A 41 -3.93 1.15 30.96
C THR A 41 -4.28 -0.18 31.60
N LYS A 42 -5.48 -0.32 32.15
CA LYS A 42 -5.92 -1.57 32.76
C LYS A 42 -6.13 -2.63 31.67
N ILE A 43 -5.50 -3.79 31.82
CA ILE A 43 -5.66 -4.93 30.90
C ILE A 43 -6.92 -5.71 31.31
N PRO A 44 -7.89 -5.93 30.39
CA PRO A 44 -9.04 -6.79 30.65
C PRO A 44 -8.63 -8.23 30.99
N SER A 45 -9.37 -8.87 31.91
CA SER A 45 -9.06 -10.21 32.42
C SER A 45 -8.95 -11.29 31.34
N ILE A 46 -9.68 -11.13 30.23
CA ILE A 46 -9.65 -12.03 29.08
C ILE A 46 -8.26 -12.12 28.42
N PHE A 47 -7.44 -11.08 28.55
CA PHE A 47 -6.09 -11.04 27.97
C PHE A 47 -5.00 -11.53 28.94
N GLU A 48 -5.30 -11.68 30.23
CA GLU A 48 -4.29 -12.01 31.25
C GLU A 48 -3.62 -13.36 31.00
N SER A 49 -4.39 -14.36 30.57
CA SER A 49 -3.85 -15.69 30.26
C SER A 49 -2.88 -15.65 29.07
N SER A 50 -3.19 -14.89 28.03
CA SER A 50 -2.32 -14.71 26.86
C SER A 50 -1.09 -13.86 27.19
N LYS A 51 -1.27 -12.80 27.99
CA LYS A 51 -0.20 -11.94 28.48
C LYS A 51 0.85 -12.76 29.24
N VAL A 52 0.43 -13.59 30.21
CA VAL A 52 1.35 -14.41 31.02
C VAL A 52 2.18 -15.34 30.12
N LYS A 53 1.54 -16.01 29.15
CA LYS A 53 2.23 -16.88 28.19
C LYS A 53 3.23 -16.10 27.33
N THR A 54 2.78 -14.99 26.76
CA THR A 54 3.59 -14.11 25.92
C THR A 54 4.82 -13.60 26.66
N PHE A 55 4.64 -13.17 27.91
CA PHE A 55 5.69 -12.56 28.72
C PHE A 55 6.73 -13.60 29.16
N SER A 56 6.27 -14.80 29.55
CA SER A 56 7.17 -15.93 29.83
C SER A 56 8.01 -16.28 28.59
N TYR A 57 7.36 -16.35 27.43
CA TYR A 57 8.02 -16.68 26.18
C TYR A 57 9.10 -15.66 25.80
N ILE A 58 8.77 -14.36 25.85
CA ILE A 58 9.72 -13.28 25.56
C ILE A 58 10.89 -13.30 26.55
N HIS A 59 10.62 -13.58 27.82
CA HIS A 59 11.66 -13.68 28.85
C HIS A 59 12.66 -14.79 28.55
N ASP A 60 12.17 -15.97 28.20
CA ASP A 60 12.99 -17.13 27.88
C ASP A 60 13.83 -16.91 26.62
N LEU A 61 13.27 -16.23 25.62
CA LEU A 61 14.01 -15.82 24.44
C LEU A 61 15.21 -14.94 24.81
N LEU A 62 14.97 -13.83 25.52
CA LEU A 62 16.01 -12.84 25.80
C LEU A 62 17.11 -13.36 26.73
N LYS A 63 16.80 -14.36 27.56
CA LYS A 63 17.78 -15.02 28.43
C LYS A 63 18.97 -15.63 27.67
N GLY A 64 18.77 -16.07 26.43
CA GLY A 64 19.81 -16.65 25.57
C GLY A 64 20.48 -15.67 24.60
N LYS A 65 20.15 -14.38 24.65
CA LYS A 65 20.53 -13.40 23.61
C LYS A 65 21.59 -12.40 24.08
N LYS A 66 22.19 -11.71 23.11
CA LYS A 66 23.19 -10.66 23.37
C LYS A 66 22.51 -9.36 23.83
N PRO A 67 23.21 -8.44 24.54
CA PRO A 67 22.67 -7.16 25.04
C PRO A 67 22.12 -6.16 24.01
N HIS A 68 22.08 -6.51 22.73
CA HIS A 68 21.84 -5.59 21.61
C HIS A 68 20.51 -5.92 20.90
N GLU A 69 19.84 -6.99 21.33
CA GLU A 69 18.62 -7.48 20.72
C GLU A 69 17.39 -6.85 21.39
N VAL A 70 16.51 -6.32 20.55
CA VAL A 70 15.17 -5.86 20.96
C VAL A 70 14.17 -6.81 20.33
N ILE A 71 13.21 -7.29 21.11
CA ILE A 71 12.12 -8.11 20.60
C ILE A 71 10.88 -7.24 20.42
N TYR A 72 10.35 -7.26 19.20
CA TYR A 72 8.98 -6.83 18.92
C TYR A 72 8.12 -8.08 18.82
N TYR A 73 7.12 -8.23 19.69
CA TYR A 73 6.23 -9.39 19.70
C TYR A 73 4.78 -8.99 19.54
N THR A 74 4.02 -9.66 18.68
CA THR A 74 2.56 -9.51 18.57
C THR A 74 1.85 -10.80 18.95
N ASP A 75 0.94 -10.72 19.93
CA ASP A 75 0.19 -11.88 20.44
C ASP A 75 -1.03 -12.27 19.57
N ASN A 76 -1.73 -13.33 19.97
CA ASN A 76 -2.96 -13.83 19.33
C ASN A 76 -4.14 -12.85 19.37
N PHE A 77 -4.06 -11.81 20.20
CA PHE A 77 -5.01 -10.71 20.28
C PHE A 77 -4.53 -9.49 19.48
N ARG A 78 -3.45 -9.62 18.68
CA ARG A 78 -2.85 -8.51 17.91
C ARG A 78 -2.35 -7.37 18.81
N LEU A 79 -2.09 -7.63 20.09
CA LEU A 79 -1.44 -6.67 20.98
C LEU A 79 0.07 -6.78 20.80
N SER A 80 0.73 -5.63 20.66
CA SER A 80 2.17 -5.58 20.40
C SER A 80 2.95 -5.14 21.63
N TYR A 81 4.14 -5.72 21.79
CA TYR A 81 5.05 -5.49 22.92
C TYR A 81 6.48 -5.31 22.44
N LEU A 82 7.21 -4.37 23.03
CA LEU A 82 8.65 -4.17 22.84
C LEU A 82 9.39 -4.66 24.07
N SER A 83 10.45 -5.44 23.87
CA SER A 83 11.16 -6.05 24.99
C SER A 83 12.67 -6.01 24.81
N VAL A 84 13.38 -5.71 25.90
CA VAL A 84 14.84 -5.72 25.95
C VAL A 84 15.32 -6.49 27.17
N GLY A 85 16.47 -7.14 27.03
CA GLY A 85 17.17 -7.70 28.19
C GLY A 85 17.85 -6.59 28.98
N PHE A 86 17.77 -6.67 30.30
CA PHE A 86 18.57 -5.85 31.21
C PHE A 86 19.84 -6.60 31.58
N PHE A 87 21.00 -6.00 31.31
CA PHE A 87 22.30 -6.60 31.55
C PHE A 87 23.12 -5.72 32.49
N GLU A 88 23.71 -6.33 33.51
CA GLU A 88 24.66 -5.69 34.40
C GLU A 88 25.98 -6.46 34.37
N GLN A 89 27.09 -5.79 34.07
CA GLN A 89 28.40 -6.43 33.87
C GLN A 89 28.36 -7.61 32.87
N LEU A 90 27.62 -7.44 31.77
CA LEU A 90 27.36 -8.47 30.74
C LEU A 90 26.58 -9.70 31.24
N GLN A 91 26.07 -9.70 32.47
CA GLN A 91 25.19 -10.74 32.98
C GLN A 91 23.73 -10.33 32.81
N TYR A 92 22.93 -11.20 32.22
CA TYR A 92 21.49 -11.01 32.10
C TYR A 92 20.83 -11.05 33.48
N LYS A 93 20.03 -10.03 33.81
CA LYS A 93 19.32 -9.91 35.10
C LYS A 93 17.81 -10.03 34.97
N GLY A 94 17.27 -9.79 33.77
CA GLY A 94 15.84 -9.86 33.53
C GLY A 94 15.42 -9.19 32.22
N THR A 95 14.12 -9.13 32.00
CA THR A 95 13.48 -8.55 30.81
C THR A 95 12.69 -7.33 31.18
N ILE A 96 12.80 -6.27 30.40
CA ILE A 96 11.87 -5.15 30.41
C ILE A 96 10.93 -5.33 29.22
N ILE A 97 9.62 -5.41 29.47
CA ILE A 97 8.56 -5.54 28.46
C ILE A 97 7.69 -4.29 28.51
N LEU A 98 7.51 -3.62 27.37
CA LEU A 98 6.73 -2.40 27.21
C LEU A 98 5.56 -2.66 26.24
N GLY A 99 4.34 -2.37 26.68
CA GLY A 99 3.11 -2.61 25.92
C GLY A 99 1.96 -3.02 26.84
N PRO A 100 0.72 -3.13 26.33
CA PRO A 100 0.42 -3.31 24.91
C PRO A 100 0.21 -1.99 24.14
N PHE A 101 0.52 -2.02 22.84
CA PHE A 101 0.19 -0.98 21.85
C PHE A 101 -0.26 -1.62 20.53
N LEU A 102 -0.73 -0.80 19.59
CA LEU A 102 -1.15 -1.22 18.25
C LEU A 102 -0.25 -0.65 17.16
N SER A 103 -0.10 -1.38 16.05
CA SER A 103 0.63 -0.91 14.85
C SER A 103 -0.27 -0.20 13.83
N SER A 104 -1.59 -0.24 14.02
CA SER A 104 -2.58 0.35 13.12
C SER A 104 -3.88 0.66 13.85
N ILE A 105 -4.69 1.56 13.30
CA ILE A 105 -6.01 1.90 13.84
C ILE A 105 -6.93 0.66 13.78
N PRO A 106 -7.53 0.22 14.90
CA PRO A 106 -8.46 -0.90 14.90
C PRO A 106 -9.79 -0.50 14.24
N ASN A 107 -10.36 -1.39 13.43
CA ASN A 107 -11.70 -1.24 12.84
C ASN A 107 -12.62 -2.42 13.20
N ASP A 108 -13.90 -2.37 12.83
CA ASP A 108 -14.85 -3.41 13.20
C ASP A 108 -14.49 -4.79 12.61
N ALA A 109 -13.85 -4.82 11.43
CA ALA A 109 -13.35 -6.06 10.83
C ALA A 109 -12.18 -6.65 11.63
N PHE A 110 -11.25 -5.80 12.09
CA PHE A 110 -10.13 -6.19 12.97
C PHE A 110 -10.63 -6.84 14.26
N ILE A 111 -11.60 -6.22 14.93
CA ILE A 111 -12.17 -6.75 16.18
C ILE A 111 -12.91 -8.08 15.93
N SER A 112 -13.70 -8.14 14.85
CA SER A 112 -14.46 -9.35 14.51
C SER A 112 -13.53 -10.54 14.23
N LYS A 113 -12.43 -10.31 13.49
CA LYS A 113 -11.40 -11.33 13.25
C LYS A 113 -10.73 -11.83 14.53
N ILE A 114 -10.46 -10.96 15.51
CA ILE A 114 -9.84 -11.37 16.78
C ILE A 114 -10.80 -12.25 17.58
N ILE A 115 -12.09 -11.89 17.62
CA ILE A 115 -13.12 -12.66 18.31
C ILE A 115 -13.24 -14.05 17.69
N GLU A 116 -13.32 -14.10 16.35
CA GLU A 116 -13.39 -15.35 15.59
C GLU A 116 -12.16 -16.23 15.81
N LYS A 117 -10.94 -15.67 15.62
CA LYS A 117 -9.67 -16.41 15.76
C LYS A 117 -9.47 -16.99 17.17
N ASN A 118 -9.99 -16.32 18.19
CA ASN A 118 -9.87 -16.77 19.58
C ASN A 118 -11.11 -17.55 20.07
N ASN A 119 -12.04 -17.91 19.18
CA ASN A 119 -13.28 -18.63 19.50
C ASN A 119 -14.08 -17.96 20.64
N LEU A 120 -14.14 -16.63 20.63
CA LEU A 120 -14.82 -15.85 21.65
C LEU A 120 -16.24 -15.50 21.25
N SER A 121 -17.10 -15.26 22.25
CA SER A 121 -18.47 -14.80 22.02
C SER A 121 -18.50 -13.38 21.43
N LEU A 122 -19.46 -13.11 20.55
CA LEU A 122 -19.72 -11.76 20.02
C LEU A 122 -20.04 -10.72 21.10
N THR A 123 -20.41 -11.16 22.31
CA THR A 123 -20.64 -10.27 23.47
C THR A 123 -19.39 -9.47 23.86
N TYR A 124 -18.19 -9.94 23.50
CA TYR A 124 -16.93 -9.24 23.75
C TYR A 124 -16.67 -8.06 22.80
N LYS A 125 -17.45 -7.90 21.73
CA LYS A 125 -17.20 -6.89 20.68
C LYS A 125 -17.16 -5.46 21.21
N LEU A 126 -18.10 -5.09 22.08
CA LEU A 126 -18.13 -3.74 22.65
C LEU A 126 -16.92 -3.50 23.57
N GLN A 127 -16.63 -4.44 24.46
CA GLN A 127 -15.49 -4.37 25.37
C GLN A 127 -14.16 -4.29 24.62
N PHE A 128 -14.01 -5.06 23.53
CA PHE A 128 -12.81 -5.02 22.70
C PHE A 128 -12.69 -3.67 22.03
N LYS A 129 -13.77 -3.14 21.46
CA LYS A 129 -13.76 -1.83 20.81
C LYS A 129 -13.31 -0.72 21.74
N GLU A 130 -13.83 -0.69 22.96
CA GLU A 130 -13.41 0.28 23.99
C GLU A 130 -11.93 0.13 24.34
N TYR A 131 -11.47 -1.11 24.56
CA TYR A 131 -10.09 -1.38 24.93
C TYR A 131 -9.10 -1.05 23.81
N TYR A 132 -9.30 -1.55 22.59
CA TYR A 132 -8.39 -1.31 21.46
C TYR A 132 -8.33 0.17 21.07
N ASN A 133 -9.44 0.91 21.15
CA ASN A 133 -9.45 2.36 20.89
C ASN A 133 -8.70 3.18 21.95
N ALA A 134 -8.54 2.66 23.16
CA ALA A 134 -7.81 3.31 24.23
C ALA A 134 -6.29 3.05 24.16
N LEU A 135 -5.84 2.10 23.33
CA LEU A 135 -4.41 1.78 23.19
C LEU A 135 -3.70 2.78 22.30
N PRO A 136 -2.46 3.18 22.63
CA PRO A 136 -1.68 4.02 21.74
C PRO A 136 -1.29 3.25 20.48
N ILE A 137 -1.19 3.98 19.38
CA ILE A 137 -0.74 3.46 18.10
C ILE A 137 0.71 3.88 17.93
N TYR A 138 1.60 2.91 17.83
CA TYR A 138 3.02 3.15 17.56
C TYR A 138 3.28 2.74 16.13
N ASP A 139 3.69 3.70 15.31
CA ASP A 139 4.18 3.40 13.97
C ASP A 139 5.61 2.83 14.02
N TYR A 140 6.21 2.58 12.87
CA TYR A 140 7.58 2.06 12.81
C TYR A 140 8.61 3.01 13.43
N ASN A 141 8.47 4.32 13.24
CA ASN A 141 9.41 5.30 13.78
C ASN A 141 9.29 5.37 15.29
N ASP A 142 8.06 5.38 15.82
CA ASP A 142 7.81 5.29 17.26
C ASP A 142 8.43 4.01 17.84
N THR A 143 8.17 2.88 17.19
CA THR A 143 8.71 1.57 17.58
C THR A 143 10.24 1.59 17.61
N LYS A 144 10.89 2.11 16.56
CA LYS A 144 12.35 2.18 16.46
C LYS A 144 12.95 3.13 17.50
N ASN A 145 12.37 4.32 17.66
CA ASN A 145 12.85 5.33 18.60
C ASN A 145 12.73 4.84 20.04
N VAL A 146 11.59 4.23 20.38
CA VAL A 146 11.36 3.65 21.70
C VAL A 146 12.24 2.43 21.93
N SER A 147 12.43 1.57 20.93
CA SER A 147 13.37 0.43 21.01
C SER A 147 14.80 0.89 21.27
N ALA A 148 15.27 1.89 20.54
CA ALA A 148 16.61 2.47 20.72
C ALA A 148 16.75 3.12 22.11
N LEU A 149 15.72 3.83 22.58
CA LEU A 149 15.67 4.40 23.92
C LEU A 149 15.75 3.31 24.99
N MET A 150 14.91 2.28 24.90
CA MET A 150 14.88 1.16 25.85
C MET A 150 16.23 0.45 25.91
N LEU A 151 16.82 0.14 24.75
CA LEU A 151 18.10 -0.56 24.67
C LEU A 151 19.24 0.25 25.31
N ASN A 152 19.34 1.54 24.97
CA ASN A 152 20.44 2.38 25.44
C ASN A 152 20.26 2.89 26.88
N LEU A 153 19.05 2.79 27.45
CA LEU A 153 18.84 2.96 28.88
C LEU A 153 19.11 1.67 29.66
N ALA A 154 18.86 0.51 29.07
CA ALA A 154 19.04 -0.80 29.70
C ALA A 154 20.46 -1.38 29.57
N SER A 155 21.30 -0.79 28.72
CA SER A 155 22.66 -1.28 28.42
C SER A 155 23.68 -0.14 28.27
N ASN A 156 24.93 -0.41 28.65
CA ASN A 156 26.10 0.46 28.45
C ASN A 156 27.27 -0.43 28.00
N PRO A 157 28.00 -0.17 26.89
CA PRO A 157 28.00 1.02 26.00
C PRO A 157 26.80 1.13 25.04
N PHE A 158 26.73 2.24 24.29
CA PHE A 158 25.70 2.51 23.29
C PHE A 158 25.68 1.42 22.20
N PHE A 159 24.48 0.96 21.83
CA PHE A 159 24.27 -0.05 20.80
C PHE A 159 23.33 0.44 19.69
N SER A 160 23.69 0.13 18.44
CA SER A 160 22.73 0.11 17.33
C SER A 160 21.88 -1.15 17.44
N GLY A 161 20.69 -1.02 18.00
CA GLY A 161 19.81 -2.17 18.27
C GLY A 161 19.36 -2.91 17.01
N ASN A 162 19.36 -4.24 17.08
CA ASN A 162 18.73 -5.10 16.08
C ASN A 162 17.35 -5.50 16.60
N ILE A 163 16.29 -5.05 15.92
CA ILE A 163 14.92 -5.40 16.28
C ILE A 163 14.56 -6.73 15.61
N LEU A 164 14.24 -7.73 16.43
CA LEU A 164 13.71 -9.03 16.02
C LEU A 164 12.18 -8.94 16.09
N TYR A 165 11.54 -9.02 14.93
CA TYR A 165 10.08 -9.05 14.81
C TYR A 165 9.60 -10.50 14.91
N LEU A 166 8.74 -10.76 15.89
CA LEU A 166 8.15 -12.06 16.18
C LEU A 166 6.63 -11.91 16.28
N ASP A 167 5.92 -12.96 15.88
CA ASP A 167 4.48 -13.06 16.07
C ASP A 167 4.11 -14.45 16.58
N ASN A 168 2.92 -14.55 17.14
CA ASN A 168 2.39 -15.81 17.65
C ASN A 168 2.19 -16.89 16.55
N GLU A 169 2.27 -16.54 15.26
CA GLU A 169 2.14 -17.49 14.14
C GLU A 169 3.46 -18.25 13.88
N THR A 170 4.61 -17.69 14.28
CA THR A 170 5.90 -18.39 14.27
C THR A 170 6.11 -19.36 15.45
N HIS A 171 5.21 -19.36 16.46
CA HIS A 171 5.45 -20.06 17.73
C HIS A 171 5.09 -21.52 17.80
N ASP A 172 4.18 -21.97 16.96
CA ASP A 172 3.71 -23.34 16.99
C ASP A 172 4.55 -24.28 16.07
N ILE A 173 5.69 -23.80 15.54
CA ILE A 173 6.53 -24.55 14.60
C ILE A 173 7.61 -25.39 15.31
N ALA A 174 7.90 -25.17 16.60
CA ALA A 174 9.09 -25.78 17.24
C ALA A 174 8.83 -26.96 18.19
N THR A 175 7.61 -27.22 18.66
CA THR A 175 7.32 -28.38 19.51
C THR A 175 5.87 -28.83 19.34
N GLU A 176 5.62 -29.56 18.26
CA GLU A 176 4.78 -30.76 18.20
C GLU A 176 4.58 -31.09 16.72
N ASN A 177 5.09 -32.25 16.30
CA ASN A 177 4.63 -32.87 15.06
C ASN A 177 3.14 -33.16 15.21
N ASN A 178 2.29 -32.27 14.71
CA ASN A 178 1.08 -32.60 13.94
C ASN A 178 0.41 -31.32 13.40
N SER A 179 0.50 -31.17 12.08
CA SER A 179 -0.32 -30.36 11.16
C SER A 179 -0.56 -28.89 11.51
N PHE A 180 0.45 -28.04 11.30
CA PHE A 180 0.19 -26.71 10.75
C PHE A 180 -0.33 -26.89 9.33
N ASN A 181 -1.57 -26.46 9.07
CA ASN A 181 -2.17 -26.53 7.76
C ASN A 181 -1.35 -25.67 6.79
N ALA A 182 -0.42 -26.31 6.08
CA ALA A 182 0.20 -25.77 4.89
C ALA A 182 -0.87 -25.26 3.92
N GLU A 183 -2.08 -25.83 3.95
CA GLU A 183 -3.26 -25.38 3.21
C GLU A 183 -3.69 -23.94 3.56
N GLU A 184 -3.61 -23.45 4.80
CA GLU A 184 -4.09 -22.10 5.18
C GLU A 184 -3.15 -20.97 4.72
N PHE A 185 -1.84 -21.10 4.93
CA PHE A 185 -0.86 -20.12 4.43
C PHE A 185 -0.73 -20.18 2.90
N THR A 186 -0.83 -21.39 2.34
CA THR A 186 -0.98 -21.57 0.88
C THR A 186 -2.26 -20.90 0.41
N SER A 187 -3.37 -20.99 1.16
CA SER A 187 -4.65 -20.35 0.80
C SER A 187 -4.62 -18.83 0.82
N GLU A 188 -3.90 -18.17 1.73
CA GLU A 188 -3.82 -16.70 1.76
C GLU A 188 -2.95 -16.17 0.62
N ILE A 189 -1.82 -16.85 0.37
CA ILE A 189 -0.95 -16.53 -0.77
C ILE A 189 -1.69 -16.81 -2.08
N GLU A 190 -2.36 -17.94 -2.21
CA GLU A 190 -3.20 -18.30 -3.36
C GLU A 190 -4.36 -17.32 -3.53
N LEU A 191 -5.02 -16.91 -2.44
CA LEU A 191 -6.09 -15.91 -2.46
C LEU A 191 -5.55 -14.58 -2.99
N ARG A 192 -4.37 -14.14 -2.55
CA ARG A 192 -3.72 -12.92 -3.06
C ARG A 192 -3.45 -13.05 -4.56
N TYR A 193 -2.81 -14.14 -5.00
CA TYR A 193 -2.52 -14.35 -6.42
C TYR A 193 -3.80 -14.47 -7.26
N ARG A 194 -4.85 -15.08 -6.72
CA ARG A 194 -6.16 -15.18 -7.36
C ARG A 194 -6.81 -13.82 -7.48
N LEU A 195 -6.92 -13.05 -6.40
CA LEU A 195 -7.51 -11.71 -6.40
C LEU A 195 -6.71 -10.75 -7.30
N GLU A 196 -5.39 -10.78 -7.25
CA GLU A 196 -4.54 -10.02 -8.18
C GLU A 196 -4.89 -10.38 -9.62
N LYS A 197 -4.91 -11.67 -9.99
CA LYS A 197 -5.31 -12.12 -11.34
C LYS A 197 -6.73 -11.68 -11.71
N GLU A 198 -7.68 -11.76 -10.79
CA GLU A 198 -9.07 -11.36 -11.02
C GLU A 198 -9.21 -9.84 -11.22
N ILE A 199 -8.49 -9.03 -10.43
CA ILE A 199 -8.41 -7.58 -10.61
C ILE A 199 -7.81 -7.27 -11.98
N LEU A 200 -6.66 -7.88 -12.32
CA LEU A 200 -6.02 -7.64 -13.61
C LEU A 200 -6.92 -8.06 -14.79
N ASN A 201 -7.65 -9.17 -14.69
CA ASN A 201 -8.62 -9.59 -15.72
C ASN A 201 -9.83 -8.64 -15.80
N ALA A 202 -10.29 -8.11 -14.67
CA ALA A 202 -11.33 -7.10 -14.65
C ALA A 202 -10.85 -5.80 -15.32
N VAL A 203 -9.61 -5.36 -15.04
CA VAL A 203 -8.99 -4.20 -15.71
C VAL A 203 -8.80 -4.45 -17.21
N GLU A 204 -8.30 -5.62 -17.60
CA GLU A 204 -8.15 -6.03 -19.01
C GLU A 204 -9.45 -5.91 -19.81
N LYS A 205 -10.59 -6.14 -19.14
CA LYS A 205 -11.94 -6.04 -19.72
C LYS A 205 -12.63 -4.70 -19.47
N GLY A 206 -11.99 -3.76 -18.79
CA GLY A 206 -12.58 -2.47 -18.42
C GLY A 206 -13.73 -2.55 -17.40
N LEU A 207 -13.85 -3.67 -16.68
CA LEU A 207 -14.91 -3.92 -15.69
C LEU A 207 -14.61 -3.19 -14.37
N LYS A 208 -14.76 -1.86 -14.40
CA LYS A 208 -14.41 -0.94 -13.31
C LYS A 208 -15.00 -1.31 -11.96
N GLU A 209 -16.33 -1.40 -11.85
CA GLU A 209 -17.02 -1.70 -10.58
C GLU A 209 -16.55 -3.03 -9.98
N LYS A 210 -16.44 -4.08 -10.81
CA LYS A 210 -15.95 -5.39 -10.39
C LYS A 210 -14.51 -5.31 -9.86
N ALA A 211 -13.63 -4.59 -10.56
CA ALA A 211 -12.24 -4.44 -10.14
C ALA A 211 -12.12 -3.72 -8.78
N LEU A 212 -12.94 -2.68 -8.57
CA LEU A 212 -12.97 -1.91 -7.32
C LEU A 212 -13.55 -2.73 -6.16
N ASP A 213 -14.57 -3.56 -6.39
CA ASP A 213 -15.14 -4.42 -5.34
C ASP A 213 -14.17 -5.55 -4.95
N LEU A 214 -13.43 -6.10 -5.91
CA LEU A 214 -12.35 -7.05 -5.64
C LEU A 214 -11.21 -6.41 -4.81
N GLU A 215 -10.88 -5.14 -5.08
CA GLU A 215 -9.86 -4.40 -4.31
C GLU A 215 -10.29 -4.14 -2.86
N LYS A 216 -11.54 -3.72 -2.63
CA LYS A 216 -12.10 -3.56 -1.27
C LYS A 216 -12.08 -4.86 -0.47
N SER A 217 -12.21 -5.99 -1.15
CA SER A 217 -12.23 -7.31 -0.52
C SER A 217 -10.85 -7.74 0.00
N PHE A 218 -9.78 -7.01 -0.37
CA PHE A 218 -8.41 -7.35 0.04
C PHE A 218 -7.47 -6.13 0.06
N HIS A 219 -7.20 -5.61 1.25
CA HIS A 219 -6.13 -4.63 1.45
C HIS A 219 -4.78 -5.34 1.62
N PHE A 220 -3.94 -5.28 0.58
CA PHE A 220 -2.59 -5.82 0.64
C PHE A 220 -1.67 -4.89 1.44
N GLN A 221 -1.15 -5.39 2.56
CA GLN A 221 -0.07 -4.74 3.30
C GLN A 221 1.23 -5.53 3.11
N ALA A 222 2.26 -4.88 2.55
CA ALA A 222 3.59 -5.49 2.38
C ALA A 222 4.66 -4.81 3.22
N SER A 223 4.26 -4.29 4.39
CA SER A 223 5.16 -3.72 5.39
C SER A 223 6.36 -4.62 5.70
N HIS A 224 6.20 -5.95 5.62
CA HIS A 224 7.25 -6.95 5.81
C HIS A 224 8.36 -6.93 4.74
N ARG A 225 8.12 -6.37 3.53
CA ARG A 225 9.07 -6.42 2.40
C ARG A 225 10.18 -5.38 2.48
N ALA A 226 9.99 -4.30 3.25
CA ALA A 226 11.07 -3.39 3.62
C ALA A 226 10.91 -3.06 5.11
N PRO A 227 11.41 -3.94 6.01
CA PRO A 227 11.13 -3.90 7.44
C PRO A 227 11.58 -2.59 8.12
N ASN A 228 12.37 -1.75 7.43
CA ASN A 228 12.90 -0.49 7.94
C ASN A 228 12.25 0.79 7.37
N ASN A 229 11.29 0.66 6.44
CA ASN A 229 10.57 1.80 5.86
C ASN A 229 9.23 1.32 5.27
N PRO A 230 8.16 1.22 6.10
CA PRO A 230 6.87 0.72 5.65
C PRO A 230 6.26 1.55 4.52
N LEU A 231 6.45 2.86 4.53
CA LEU A 231 5.99 3.72 3.44
C LEU A 231 6.72 3.41 2.14
N ARG A 232 8.04 3.16 2.18
CA ARG A 232 8.81 2.71 1.01
C ARG A 232 8.43 1.30 0.57
N ALA A 233 8.18 0.39 1.51
CA ALA A 233 7.68 -0.96 1.21
C ALA A 233 6.36 -0.87 0.42
N ASN A 234 5.44 -0.04 0.92
CA ASN A 234 4.15 0.21 0.31
C ASN A 234 4.30 0.91 -1.06
N LYS A 235 5.17 1.92 -1.20
CA LYS A 235 5.48 2.52 -2.52
C LYS A 235 5.97 1.49 -3.52
N ASN A 236 6.88 0.59 -3.14
CA ASN A 236 7.39 -0.46 -4.02
C ASN A 236 6.27 -1.39 -4.52
N VAL A 237 5.32 -1.71 -3.64
CA VAL A 237 4.13 -2.49 -3.99
C VAL A 237 3.28 -1.74 -5.00
N VAL A 238 3.00 -0.45 -4.77
CA VAL A 238 2.18 0.33 -5.71
C VAL A 238 2.89 0.51 -7.06
N PHE A 239 4.22 0.69 -7.08
CA PHE A 239 4.99 0.69 -8.34
C PHE A 239 4.87 -0.64 -9.09
N SER A 240 4.96 -1.77 -8.36
CA SER A 240 4.76 -3.10 -8.94
C SER A 240 3.35 -3.25 -9.49
N PHE A 241 2.35 -2.80 -8.74
CA PHE A 241 0.96 -2.82 -9.16
C PHE A 241 0.69 -1.92 -10.38
N ASN A 242 1.31 -0.75 -10.46
CA ASN A 242 1.28 0.13 -11.64
C ASN A 242 1.77 -0.61 -12.89
N THR A 243 2.85 -1.40 -12.75
CA THR A 243 3.41 -2.21 -13.84
C THR A 243 2.47 -3.36 -14.25
N LEU A 244 1.83 -4.00 -13.27
CA LEU A 244 0.85 -5.06 -13.55
C LEU A 244 -0.40 -4.51 -14.25
N LEU A 245 -0.92 -3.37 -13.80
CA LEU A 245 -2.06 -2.70 -14.43
C LEU A 245 -1.74 -2.23 -15.86
N ARG A 246 -0.53 -1.70 -16.10
CA ARG A 246 -0.03 -1.40 -17.46
C ARG A 246 -0.11 -2.62 -18.36
N THR A 247 0.36 -3.77 -17.88
CA THR A 247 0.37 -5.03 -18.63
C THR A 247 -1.05 -5.55 -18.89
N ALA A 248 -1.94 -5.45 -17.90
CA ALA A 248 -3.35 -5.81 -18.07
C ALA A 248 -4.06 -4.90 -19.09
N CYS A 249 -3.78 -3.59 -19.06
CA CYS A 249 -4.32 -2.61 -19.99
C CYS A 249 -3.87 -2.88 -21.44
N GLU A 250 -2.59 -3.25 -21.62
CA GLU A 250 -2.04 -3.67 -22.93
C GLU A 250 -2.76 -4.91 -23.47
N ARG A 251 -2.95 -5.94 -22.64
CA ARG A 251 -3.75 -7.14 -22.99
C ARG A 251 -5.20 -6.80 -23.33
N GLY A 252 -5.73 -5.75 -22.69
CA GLY A 252 -7.03 -5.15 -23.00
C GLY A 252 -7.11 -4.48 -24.38
N GLY A 253 -6.01 -4.47 -25.14
CA GLY A 253 -5.97 -3.95 -26.52
C GLY A 253 -5.75 -2.45 -26.59
N VAL A 254 -5.26 -1.83 -25.53
CA VAL A 254 -4.89 -0.40 -25.49
C VAL A 254 -3.48 -0.23 -26.05
N SER A 255 -3.27 0.77 -26.91
CA SER A 255 -1.94 1.06 -27.46
C SER A 255 -0.97 1.54 -26.38
N PRO A 256 0.30 1.07 -26.36
CA PRO A 256 1.30 1.46 -25.36
C PRO A 256 1.48 2.95 -25.16
N ILE A 257 1.25 3.77 -26.19
CA ILE A 257 1.38 5.24 -26.10
C ILE A 257 0.43 5.84 -25.05
N TYR A 258 -0.81 5.34 -24.96
CA TYR A 258 -1.77 5.82 -23.97
C TYR A 258 -1.42 5.31 -22.57
N ILE A 259 -0.87 4.10 -22.51
CA ILE A 259 -0.54 3.46 -21.23
C ILE A 259 0.71 4.11 -20.61
N SER A 260 1.70 4.50 -21.42
CA SER A 260 2.90 5.18 -20.93
C SER A 260 2.55 6.46 -20.18
N ASN A 261 1.76 7.35 -20.79
CA ASN A 261 1.39 8.63 -20.18
C ASN A 261 0.70 8.43 -18.82
N LEU A 262 -0.20 7.44 -18.72
CA LEU A 262 -0.88 7.13 -17.46
C LEU A 262 0.07 6.50 -16.42
N SER A 263 0.94 5.60 -16.86
CA SER A 263 1.92 4.92 -16.02
C SER A 263 2.93 5.91 -15.43
N ASP A 264 3.41 6.86 -16.24
CA ASP A 264 4.37 7.91 -15.84
C ASP A 264 3.72 8.89 -14.85
N LYS A 265 2.48 9.33 -15.13
CA LYS A 265 1.68 10.11 -14.17
C LYS A 265 1.61 9.41 -12.82
N PHE A 266 1.29 8.11 -12.79
CA PHE A 266 1.22 7.37 -11.53
C PHE A 266 2.59 7.15 -10.90
N ALA A 267 3.66 6.97 -11.66
CA ALA A 267 5.01 6.87 -11.12
C ALA A 267 5.38 8.11 -10.29
N ILE A 268 5.08 9.31 -10.81
CA ILE A 268 5.29 10.58 -10.11
C ILE A 268 4.38 10.69 -8.87
N LEU A 269 3.09 10.35 -9.01
CA LEU A 269 2.15 10.40 -7.89
C LEU A 269 2.53 9.44 -6.76
N ILE A 270 3.00 8.23 -7.08
CA ILE A 270 3.45 7.22 -6.12
C ILE A 270 4.69 7.71 -5.37
N GLU A 271 5.67 8.29 -6.09
CA GLU A 271 6.88 8.83 -5.47
C GLU A 271 6.54 9.94 -4.46
N ASN A 272 5.51 10.74 -4.74
CA ASN A 272 5.06 11.83 -3.89
C ASN A 272 4.10 11.42 -2.75
N ILE A 273 3.77 10.14 -2.59
CA ILE A 273 2.96 9.67 -1.44
C ILE A 273 3.73 9.97 -0.14
N SER A 274 3.07 10.62 0.79
CA SER A 274 3.62 11.03 2.10
C SER A 274 2.82 10.52 3.29
N THR A 275 1.61 9.98 3.07
CA THR A 275 0.74 9.47 4.14
C THR A 275 0.12 8.12 3.77
N MET A 276 -0.28 7.33 4.79
CA MET A 276 -0.96 6.05 4.56
C MET A 276 -2.33 6.21 3.90
N ALA A 277 -3.06 7.28 4.20
CA ALA A 277 -4.34 7.58 3.55
C ALA A 277 -4.18 7.82 2.03
N GLN A 278 -3.10 8.48 1.61
CA GLN A 278 -2.78 8.65 0.18
C GLN A 278 -2.43 7.31 -0.48
N PHE A 279 -1.75 6.42 0.23
CA PHE A 279 -1.46 5.07 -0.23
C PHE A 279 -2.74 4.24 -0.41
N GLU A 280 -3.63 4.24 0.58
CA GLU A 280 -4.92 3.51 0.54
C GLU A 280 -5.79 3.98 -0.63
N ALA A 281 -5.83 5.28 -0.90
CA ALA A 281 -6.59 5.82 -2.04
C ALA A 281 -5.92 5.56 -3.41
N MET A 282 -4.62 5.26 -3.46
CA MET A 282 -3.88 5.17 -4.72
C MET A 282 -4.30 3.96 -5.56
N ALA A 283 -4.49 2.79 -4.92
CA ALA A 283 -4.90 1.57 -5.63
C ALA A 283 -6.26 1.75 -6.33
N THR A 284 -7.25 2.25 -5.60
CA THR A 284 -8.58 2.56 -6.12
C THR A 284 -8.50 3.54 -7.30
N LYS A 285 -7.70 4.62 -7.17
CA LYS A 285 -7.52 5.61 -8.24
C LYS A 285 -6.88 5.00 -9.49
N MET A 286 -5.83 4.20 -9.32
CA MET A 286 -5.14 3.52 -10.41
C MET A 286 -6.08 2.56 -11.14
N ILE A 287 -6.76 1.66 -10.43
CA ILE A 287 -7.71 0.71 -11.01
C ILE A 287 -8.77 1.46 -11.82
N SER A 288 -9.35 2.51 -11.24
CA SER A 288 -10.34 3.35 -11.92
C SER A 288 -9.81 3.90 -13.24
N GLU A 289 -8.66 4.60 -13.21
CA GLU A 289 -8.13 5.28 -14.41
C GLU A 289 -7.65 4.28 -15.47
N TYR A 290 -7.07 3.13 -15.09
CA TYR A 290 -6.69 2.09 -16.04
C TYR A 290 -7.90 1.41 -16.70
N CYS A 291 -8.97 1.14 -15.94
CA CYS A 291 -10.24 0.65 -16.50
C CYS A 291 -10.86 1.67 -17.47
N ASP A 292 -10.85 2.95 -17.10
CA ASP A 292 -11.33 4.03 -17.98
C ASP A 292 -10.50 4.10 -19.27
N LEU A 293 -9.19 3.84 -19.19
CA LEU A 293 -8.30 3.78 -20.35
C LEU A 293 -8.66 2.62 -21.30
N VAL A 294 -8.93 1.43 -20.75
CA VAL A 294 -9.40 0.27 -21.53
C VAL A 294 -10.74 0.56 -22.18
N ASN A 295 -11.72 1.05 -21.42
CA ASN A 295 -13.04 1.37 -21.96
C ASN A 295 -13.01 2.42 -23.07
N LYS A 296 -12.04 3.34 -23.01
CA LYS A 296 -11.93 4.44 -23.99
C LYS A 296 -11.14 4.06 -25.23
N TYR A 297 -10.08 3.27 -25.10
CA TYR A 297 -9.09 3.07 -26.16
C TYR A 297 -8.83 1.61 -26.54
N SER A 298 -9.56 0.65 -25.94
CA SER A 298 -9.44 -0.75 -26.33
C SER A 298 -9.77 -0.92 -27.80
N THR A 299 -8.87 -1.61 -28.51
CA THR A 299 -9.07 -1.98 -29.90
C THR A 299 -9.49 -3.43 -30.07
N ASN A 300 -9.62 -4.22 -28.99
CA ASN A 300 -9.85 -5.67 -29.07
C ASN A 300 -11.10 -6.05 -29.88
N GLY A 301 -12.15 -5.23 -29.83
CA GLY A 301 -13.38 -5.41 -30.60
C GLY A 301 -13.34 -4.97 -32.06
N TYR A 302 -12.24 -4.35 -32.52
CA TYR A 302 -12.09 -3.86 -33.89
C TYR A 302 -11.45 -4.88 -34.83
N SER A 303 -11.78 -4.77 -36.12
CA SER A 303 -11.11 -5.54 -37.18
C SER A 303 -9.63 -5.16 -37.30
N SER A 304 -8.84 -6.06 -37.89
CA SER A 304 -7.42 -5.83 -38.13
C SER A 304 -7.14 -4.55 -38.93
N ILE A 305 -8.01 -4.23 -39.90
CA ILE A 305 -7.92 -3.00 -40.70
C ILE A 305 -8.01 -1.76 -39.81
N ILE A 306 -9.00 -1.73 -38.91
CA ILE A 306 -9.22 -0.58 -38.01
C ILE A 306 -8.15 -0.50 -36.93
N LYS A 307 -7.70 -1.65 -36.38
CA LYS A 307 -6.54 -1.71 -35.48
C LYS A 307 -5.30 -1.08 -36.10
N ASN A 308 -4.98 -1.44 -37.35
CA ASN A 308 -3.83 -0.91 -38.06
C ASN A 308 -3.97 0.60 -38.33
N ALA A 309 -5.16 1.05 -38.73
CA ALA A 309 -5.43 2.47 -38.93
C ALA A 309 -5.29 3.29 -37.64
N ILE A 310 -5.85 2.81 -36.52
CA ILE A 310 -5.73 3.46 -35.21
C ILE A 310 -4.27 3.49 -34.77
N ASN A 311 -3.53 2.40 -34.94
CA ASN A 311 -2.11 2.35 -34.61
C ASN A 311 -1.30 3.37 -35.42
N TYR A 312 -1.54 3.46 -36.73
CA TYR A 312 -0.90 4.46 -37.58
C TYR A 312 -1.20 5.88 -37.11
N ILE A 313 -2.46 6.19 -36.79
CA ILE A 313 -2.85 7.50 -36.25
C ILE A 313 -2.13 7.78 -34.93
N ASN A 314 -2.09 6.82 -34.00
CA ASN A 314 -1.45 7.00 -32.70
C ASN A 314 0.05 7.30 -32.79
N LEU A 315 0.72 6.74 -33.81
CA LEU A 315 2.15 6.95 -34.06
C LEU A 315 2.47 8.21 -34.86
N ASN A 316 1.48 8.79 -35.57
CA ASN A 316 1.71 9.87 -36.54
C ASN A 316 0.77 11.08 -36.37
N PHE A 317 0.04 11.19 -35.25
CA PHE A 317 -0.98 12.24 -35.08
C PHE A 317 -0.42 13.66 -35.13
N GLU A 318 0.84 13.85 -34.73
CA GLU A 318 1.58 15.12 -34.81
C GLU A 318 1.87 15.58 -36.25
N ASN A 319 1.90 14.63 -37.19
CA ASN A 319 2.16 14.91 -38.60
C ASN A 319 0.88 15.26 -39.37
N GLN A 320 1.03 15.83 -40.57
CA GLN A 320 -0.08 15.99 -41.50
C GLN A 320 -0.51 14.64 -42.08
N ILE A 321 -1.48 14.00 -41.42
CA ILE A 321 -2.06 12.74 -41.84
C ILE A 321 -3.48 12.95 -42.40
N SER A 322 -3.75 12.29 -43.52
CA SER A 322 -5.06 12.29 -44.19
C SER A 322 -5.58 10.87 -44.35
N LEU A 323 -6.87 10.72 -44.66
CA LEU A 323 -7.49 9.43 -44.98
C LEU A 323 -6.68 8.65 -46.04
N ASN A 324 -6.22 9.33 -47.08
CA ASN A 324 -5.49 8.71 -48.18
C ASN A 324 -4.13 8.17 -47.71
N VAL A 325 -3.40 8.96 -46.92
CA VAL A 325 -2.10 8.56 -46.36
C VAL A 325 -2.25 7.33 -45.46
N ILE A 326 -3.28 7.32 -44.60
CA ILE A 326 -3.53 6.17 -43.71
C ILE A 326 -3.90 4.94 -44.54
N ALA A 327 -4.81 5.09 -45.51
CA ALA A 327 -5.27 4.01 -46.36
C ALA A 327 -4.13 3.38 -47.18
N GLU A 328 -3.23 4.20 -47.72
CA GLU A 328 -2.02 3.78 -48.43
C GLU A 328 -1.07 3.02 -47.49
N SER A 329 -0.82 3.54 -46.30
CA SER A 329 0.07 2.90 -45.31
C SER A 329 -0.35 1.49 -44.89
N ILE A 330 -1.65 1.18 -44.98
CA ILE A 330 -2.22 -0.13 -44.62
C ILE A 330 -2.71 -0.92 -45.84
N ASN A 331 -2.42 -0.47 -47.07
CA ASN A 331 -2.81 -1.10 -48.34
C ASN A 331 -4.32 -1.35 -48.50
N ILE A 332 -5.15 -0.36 -48.17
CA ILE A 332 -6.62 -0.43 -48.30
C ILE A 332 -7.15 0.75 -49.12
N ASN A 333 -8.27 0.56 -49.82
CA ASN A 333 -8.95 1.64 -50.52
C ASN A 333 -9.49 2.70 -49.52
N PRO A 334 -9.25 4.02 -49.74
CA PRO A 334 -9.69 5.09 -48.84
C PRO A 334 -11.19 5.08 -48.51
N SER A 335 -12.05 4.82 -49.50
CA SER A 335 -13.51 4.78 -49.30
C SER A 335 -13.93 3.59 -48.45
N HIS A 336 -13.27 2.44 -48.63
CA HIS A 336 -13.49 1.27 -47.78
C HIS A 336 -13.08 1.54 -46.34
N LEU A 337 -11.89 2.11 -46.13
CA LEU A 337 -11.40 2.48 -44.81
C LEU A 337 -12.34 3.46 -44.12
N SER A 338 -12.76 4.54 -44.78
CA SER A 338 -13.66 5.54 -44.20
C SER A 338 -14.98 4.92 -43.72
N ARG A 339 -15.62 4.09 -44.58
CA ARG A 339 -16.88 3.41 -44.24
C ARG A 339 -16.70 2.46 -43.05
N GLN A 340 -15.66 1.64 -43.08
CA GLN A 340 -15.42 0.65 -42.02
C GLN A 340 -15.05 1.33 -40.70
N PHE A 341 -14.24 2.39 -40.75
CA PHE A 341 -13.82 3.14 -39.57
C PHE A 341 -15.02 3.80 -38.89
N LYS A 342 -15.90 4.47 -39.65
CA LYS A 342 -17.12 5.06 -39.08
C LYS A 342 -18.07 4.00 -38.53
N LYS A 343 -18.17 2.84 -39.18
CA LYS A 343 -19.02 1.72 -38.73
C LYS A 343 -18.54 1.13 -37.40
N GLU A 344 -17.24 0.92 -37.22
CA GLU A 344 -16.70 0.28 -36.02
C GLU A 344 -16.45 1.25 -34.87
N THR A 345 -15.98 2.47 -35.16
CA THR A 345 -15.59 3.44 -34.12
C THR A 345 -16.68 4.47 -33.80
N ASN A 346 -17.75 4.52 -34.60
CA ASN A 346 -18.76 5.60 -34.60
C ASN A 346 -18.19 7.01 -34.87
N MET A 347 -16.91 7.14 -35.23
CA MET A 347 -16.23 8.39 -35.53
C MET A 347 -15.67 8.41 -36.94
N THR A 348 -15.57 9.58 -37.55
CA THR A 348 -14.78 9.75 -38.77
C THR A 348 -13.30 9.74 -38.40
N ILE A 349 -12.43 9.45 -39.37
CA ILE A 349 -10.98 9.48 -39.14
C ILE A 349 -10.50 10.86 -38.70
N THR A 350 -11.02 11.94 -39.29
CA THR A 350 -10.69 13.31 -38.89
C THR A 350 -11.13 13.61 -37.46
N GLU A 351 -12.33 13.18 -37.05
CA GLU A 351 -12.80 13.32 -35.66
C GLU A 351 -11.87 12.55 -34.70
N PHE A 352 -11.44 11.35 -35.07
CA PHE A 352 -10.55 10.53 -34.26
C PHE A 352 -9.16 11.17 -34.10
N ILE A 353 -8.56 11.64 -35.20
CA ILE A 353 -7.28 12.36 -35.18
C ILE A 353 -7.38 13.59 -34.28
N ASN A 354 -8.41 14.42 -34.47
CA ASN A 354 -8.61 15.60 -33.64
C ASN A 354 -8.78 15.25 -32.15
N ASN A 355 -9.52 14.19 -31.82
CA ASN A 355 -9.63 13.71 -30.45
C ASN A 355 -8.26 13.30 -29.89
N ARG A 356 -7.46 12.55 -30.65
CA ARG A 356 -6.10 12.15 -30.24
C ARG A 356 -5.22 13.37 -29.95
N ARG A 357 -5.22 14.35 -30.85
CA ARG A 357 -4.45 15.61 -30.74
C ARG A 357 -4.87 16.43 -29.52
N ILE A 358 -6.18 16.61 -29.30
CA ILE A 358 -6.68 17.36 -28.14
C ILE A 358 -6.37 16.64 -26.83
N ASN A 359 -6.46 15.31 -26.78
CA ASN A 359 -6.08 14.57 -25.57
C ASN A 359 -4.59 14.76 -25.24
N GLU A 360 -3.70 14.79 -26.25
CA GLU A 360 -2.28 15.12 -26.05
C GLU A 360 -2.09 16.56 -25.58
N ALA A 361 -2.80 17.50 -26.18
CA ALA A 361 -2.72 18.91 -25.81
C ALA A 361 -3.12 19.13 -24.35
N LYS A 362 -4.15 18.44 -23.85
CA LYS A 362 -4.54 18.50 -22.43
C LYS A 362 -3.39 18.06 -21.51
N PHE A 363 -2.73 16.96 -21.85
CA PHE A 363 -1.58 16.47 -21.09
C PHE A 363 -0.44 17.48 -21.06
N LEU A 364 -0.07 18.05 -22.21
CA LEU A 364 0.97 19.08 -22.30
C LEU A 364 0.61 20.37 -21.53
N ILE A 365 -0.67 20.77 -21.54
CA ILE A 365 -1.14 21.92 -20.77
C ILE A 365 -1.00 21.67 -19.26
N GLU A 366 -1.29 20.47 -18.78
CA GLU A 366 -1.15 20.10 -17.36
C GLU A 366 0.31 20.10 -16.88
N GLN A 367 1.28 19.90 -17.79
CA GLN A 367 2.71 20.02 -17.45
C GLN A 367 3.18 21.47 -17.34
N ASN A 368 2.45 22.43 -17.94
CA ASN A 368 2.74 23.88 -17.92
C ASN A 368 4.19 24.26 -18.34
N GLN A 369 4.73 23.60 -19.35
CA GLN A 369 6.09 23.83 -19.86
C GLN A 369 6.13 24.64 -21.16
N ASN A 370 5.01 24.74 -21.88
CA ASN A 370 4.95 25.30 -23.22
C ASN A 370 3.79 26.30 -23.36
N SER A 371 3.92 27.25 -24.29
CA SER A 371 2.82 28.16 -24.63
C SER A 371 1.69 27.41 -25.36
N ILE A 372 0.45 27.89 -25.25
CA ILE A 372 -0.71 27.27 -25.92
C ILE A 372 -0.50 27.20 -27.45
N THR A 373 0.21 28.17 -28.02
CA THR A 373 0.54 28.20 -29.44
C THR A 373 1.56 27.11 -29.81
N GLU A 374 2.61 26.93 -29.01
CA GLU A 374 3.56 25.82 -29.19
C GLU A 374 2.86 24.47 -29.08
N ILE A 375 2.01 24.28 -28.06
CA ILE A 375 1.27 23.03 -27.85
C ILE A 375 0.41 22.71 -29.08
N ALA A 376 -0.27 23.70 -29.67
CA ALA A 376 -1.07 23.50 -30.88
C ALA A 376 -0.22 22.95 -32.04
N LEU A 377 0.98 23.50 -32.26
CA LEU A 377 1.91 23.06 -33.30
C LEU A 377 2.47 21.67 -32.99
N MET A 378 2.87 21.41 -31.74
CA MET A 378 3.43 20.13 -31.29
C MET A 378 2.46 18.97 -31.49
N VAL A 379 1.16 19.19 -31.29
CA VAL A 379 0.15 18.14 -31.51
C VAL A 379 -0.38 18.11 -32.95
N GLY A 380 0.21 18.85 -33.89
CA GLY A 380 -0.07 18.75 -35.32
C GLY A 380 -1.18 19.66 -35.87
N PHE A 381 -1.59 20.70 -35.13
CA PHE A 381 -2.47 21.75 -35.70
C PHE A 381 -1.65 22.85 -36.37
N GLU A 382 -1.91 23.11 -37.66
CA GLU A 382 -1.25 24.21 -38.39
C GLU A 382 -1.81 25.59 -37.99
N ASN A 383 -3.06 25.63 -37.54
CA ASN A 383 -3.78 26.86 -37.30
C ASN A 383 -4.27 26.93 -35.84
N HIS A 384 -3.77 27.92 -35.10
CA HIS A 384 -4.12 28.17 -33.70
C HIS A 384 -5.63 28.41 -33.48
N ASN A 385 -6.30 29.13 -34.39
CA ASN A 385 -7.73 29.39 -34.27
C ASN A 385 -8.54 28.10 -34.45
N TYR A 386 -8.13 27.24 -35.39
CA TYR A 386 -8.76 25.94 -35.57
C TYR A 386 -8.54 25.04 -34.35
N PHE A 387 -7.31 24.99 -33.81
CA PHE A 387 -7.01 24.30 -32.55
C PHE A 387 -7.94 24.77 -31.42
N CYS A 388 -8.03 26.08 -31.17
CA CYS A 388 -8.89 26.63 -30.12
C CYS A 388 -10.36 26.25 -30.30
N LYS A 389 -10.86 26.26 -31.54
CA LYS A 389 -12.23 25.86 -31.86
C LYS A 389 -12.46 24.38 -31.55
N VAL A 390 -11.58 23.50 -32.01
CA VAL A 390 -11.67 22.04 -31.81
C VAL A 390 -11.50 21.70 -30.32
N PHE A 391 -10.55 22.32 -29.64
CA PHE A 391 -10.33 22.14 -28.20
C PHE A 391 -11.59 22.53 -27.42
N LYS A 392 -12.19 23.69 -27.70
CA LYS A 392 -13.44 24.12 -27.05
C LYS A 392 -14.61 23.20 -27.35
N GLN A 393 -14.72 22.71 -28.59
CA GLN A 393 -15.78 21.77 -28.97
C GLN A 393 -15.67 20.44 -28.22
N LEU A 394 -14.46 19.91 -28.04
CA LEU A 394 -14.24 18.61 -27.41
C LEU A 394 -14.15 18.66 -25.88
N THR A 395 -13.75 19.79 -25.30
CA THR A 395 -13.53 19.92 -23.84
C THR A 395 -14.54 20.83 -23.14
N CYS A 396 -15.40 21.51 -23.90
CA CYS A 396 -16.28 22.58 -23.44
C CYS A 396 -15.57 23.82 -22.87
N LEU A 397 -14.23 23.87 -22.91
CA LEU A 397 -13.41 24.96 -22.39
C LEU A 397 -12.43 25.42 -23.47
N THR A 398 -12.09 26.70 -23.51
CA THR A 398 -10.93 27.15 -24.31
C THR A 398 -9.64 26.62 -23.69
N PRO A 399 -8.54 26.50 -24.46
CA PRO A 399 -7.25 26.09 -23.92
C PRO A 399 -6.77 26.95 -22.73
N LYS A 400 -7.05 28.27 -22.76
CA LYS A 400 -6.72 29.19 -21.67
C LYS A 400 -7.57 28.94 -20.42
N GLU A 401 -8.86 28.67 -20.57
CA GLU A 401 -9.74 28.33 -19.46
C GLU A 401 -9.36 26.97 -18.85
N TYR A 402 -8.95 26.00 -19.67
CA TYR A 402 -8.46 24.71 -19.21
C TYR A 402 -7.17 24.87 -18.38
N LEU A 403 -6.20 25.64 -18.87
CA LEU A 403 -4.95 25.92 -18.15
C LEU A 403 -5.22 26.53 -16.75
N LYS A 404 -6.11 27.52 -16.66
CA LYS A 404 -6.53 28.14 -15.37
C LYS A 404 -7.28 27.20 -14.43
N LYS A 405 -7.75 26.05 -14.92
CA LYS A 405 -8.42 25.05 -14.08
C LYS A 405 -7.42 24.02 -13.54
N CYS A 406 -6.30 23.83 -14.24
CA CYS A 406 -5.22 22.94 -13.84
C CYS A 406 -4.28 23.58 -12.79
N HIS A 407 -4.13 24.90 -12.82
CA HIS A 407 -3.28 25.71 -11.93
C HIS A 407 -4.08 26.91 -11.41
#